data_AF-A0A5J6ZC47-F1
#
_entry.id   AF-A0A5J6ZC47-F1
#
_cell.length_a   1.000
_cell.length_b   1.000
_cell.length_c   1.000
_cell.angle_alpha   90.00
_cell.angle_beta   90.00
_cell.angle_gamma   90.00
#
_symmetry.space_group_name_H-M   'P 1'
#
loop_
_entity.id
_entity.type
_entity.pdbx_description
1 polymer ?
#
loop_
_entity_poly.entity_id
_entity_poly.type
_entity_poly.pdbx_seq_one_letter_code
_entity_poly.pdbx_strand_id
1 'polypeptide(L)'
;MSTITFTQVLDAPLDEVWDVHTRPGIVNRLMPGFSRFRTVQQASNLRDGTTLFKLPGGLSWNSTHDPAGYEDKHYFTDICVTPGLGPITGWRHKHQFEAISDTQTLLTDQITLNLPTALAKPLLKRVFAHRHHTLAGDLARMKEWRTADAKTIAVTGSSGLVGTQLCALLEVSGHEVIRVGRDEVASIDLTGVDAVVHLGGHPIAGRFTDAHLKKVRDSRVEPTRALAENAARRGVQTFVCASAVGFYGNDRSELADETAAQGRGELAQIVAEWETACQPARDAGLRVVNVRSGLVLAGGSPMLDLLTASVRVGGGKLGTGRQHFAWVSLDDVVDIYYRSIFDATLDGAVNAVGPDRVTNEEFTRELARVAKGKDLIPVPKAAPTALLGERGAEELALADQNVEPAVLHRAGHRFRHATVRDALLHEVGGEEPLTR
;
A
#
# COMPACT_ATOMS: atom_id res chain seq x y z
N MET A 1 16.43 -13.95 28.88
CA MET A 1 16.62 -13.79 27.42
C MET A 1 15.80 -14.89 26.75
N SER A 2 14.92 -14.53 25.83
CA SER A 2 14.07 -15.46 25.09
C SER A 2 14.48 -15.46 23.62
N THR A 3 14.50 -16.62 22.98
CA THR A 3 14.71 -16.77 21.54
C THR A 3 13.42 -17.32 20.92
N ILE A 4 12.91 -16.64 19.90
CA ILE A 4 11.70 -17.03 19.18
C ILE A 4 12.05 -17.17 17.69
N THR A 5 11.63 -18.27 17.10
CA THR A 5 11.90 -18.59 15.70
C THR A 5 10.62 -18.56 14.88
N PHE A 6 10.69 -17.96 13.70
CA PHE A 6 9.69 -18.06 12.64
C PHE A 6 10.38 -18.55 11.36
N THR A 7 9.69 -19.36 10.57
CA THR A 7 10.22 -19.94 9.34
C THR A 7 9.21 -19.81 8.22
N GLN A 8 9.70 -19.66 6.99
CA GLN A 8 8.89 -19.62 5.79
C GLN A 8 9.65 -20.24 4.61
N VAL A 9 8.95 -21.02 3.79
CA VAL A 9 9.44 -21.45 2.48
C VAL A 9 8.94 -20.48 1.40
N LEU A 10 9.87 -19.95 0.61
CA LEU A 10 9.63 -19.00 -0.48
C LEU A 10 9.81 -19.71 -1.84
N ASP A 11 8.88 -19.48 -2.78
CA ASP A 11 8.95 -19.99 -4.16
C ASP A 11 9.85 -19.12 -5.06
N ALA A 12 11.09 -18.92 -4.60
CA ALA A 12 12.13 -18.22 -5.34
C ALA A 12 13.53 -18.80 -5.01
N PRO A 13 14.49 -18.76 -5.96
CA PRO A 13 15.86 -19.17 -5.73
C PRO A 13 16.55 -18.33 -4.63
N LEU A 14 17.54 -18.93 -3.96
CA LEU A 14 18.28 -18.29 -2.85
C LEU A 14 18.83 -16.92 -3.22
N ASP A 15 19.46 -16.81 -4.38
CA ASP A 15 20.06 -15.57 -4.87
C ASP A 15 19.02 -14.46 -5.04
N GLU A 16 17.82 -14.78 -5.54
CA GLU A 16 16.75 -13.81 -5.71
C GLU A 16 16.20 -13.33 -4.35
N VAL A 17 15.99 -14.27 -3.42
CA VAL A 17 15.54 -13.92 -2.06
C VAL A 17 16.59 -13.07 -1.35
N TRP A 18 17.87 -13.43 -1.42
CA TRP A 18 18.96 -12.66 -0.83
C TRP A 18 19.06 -11.26 -1.43
N ASP A 19 19.05 -11.15 -2.77
CA ASP A 19 19.15 -9.88 -3.48
C ASP A 19 18.04 -8.91 -3.07
N VAL A 20 16.81 -9.39 -2.94
CA VAL A 20 15.67 -8.58 -2.45
C VAL A 20 15.96 -7.97 -1.08
N HIS A 21 16.64 -8.70 -0.18
CA HIS A 21 17.01 -8.19 1.15
C HIS A 21 18.16 -7.17 1.10
N THR A 22 19.00 -7.20 0.06
CA THR A 22 20.09 -6.22 -0.09
C THR A 22 19.62 -4.88 -0.64
N ARG A 23 18.46 -4.84 -1.33
CA ARG A 23 18.02 -3.68 -2.11
C ARG A 23 17.33 -2.60 -1.27
N PRO A 24 17.38 -1.33 -1.70
CA PRO A 24 16.56 -0.26 -1.13
C PRO A 24 15.08 -0.63 -1.11
N GLY A 25 14.34 -0.14 -0.11
CA GLY A 25 12.90 -0.33 -0.03
C GLY A 25 12.46 -1.56 0.78
N ILE A 26 13.29 -2.60 0.91
CA ILE A 26 12.88 -3.83 1.61
C ILE A 26 12.41 -3.58 3.04
N VAL A 27 13.04 -2.66 3.77
CA VAL A 27 12.61 -2.33 5.13
C VAL A 27 11.22 -1.70 5.13
N ASN A 28 10.90 -0.84 4.13
CA ASN A 28 9.58 -0.24 4.02
C ASN A 28 8.50 -1.27 3.60
N ARG A 29 8.84 -2.21 2.70
CA ARG A 29 7.92 -3.29 2.29
C ARG A 29 7.57 -4.18 3.47
N LEU A 30 8.58 -4.65 4.20
CA LEU A 30 8.39 -5.61 5.27
C LEU A 30 8.00 -4.99 6.62
N MET A 31 7.77 -3.68 6.69
CA MET A 31 7.36 -3.03 7.94
C MET A 31 5.84 -2.90 7.99
N PRO A 32 5.15 -3.62 8.90
CA PRO A 32 3.69 -3.55 8.96
C PRO A 32 3.24 -2.16 9.40
N GLY A 33 2.26 -1.58 8.71
CA GLY A 33 1.77 -0.25 9.04
C GLY A 33 1.19 -0.14 10.46
N PHE A 34 0.59 -1.22 10.98
CA PHE A 34 0.10 -1.29 12.35
C PHE A 34 1.20 -1.24 13.43
N SER A 35 2.47 -1.46 13.08
CA SER A 35 3.61 -1.35 14.01
C SER A 35 3.98 0.10 14.35
N ARG A 36 3.59 1.07 13.49
CA ARG A 36 3.93 2.51 13.58
C ARG A 36 5.43 2.83 13.50
N PHE A 37 6.25 1.89 13.06
CA PHE A 37 7.63 2.19 12.72
C PHE A 37 7.65 2.96 11.40
N ARG A 38 8.21 4.17 11.43
CA ARG A 38 8.48 4.95 10.23
C ARG A 38 9.96 4.93 9.94
N THR A 39 10.36 4.31 8.84
CA THR A 39 11.73 4.32 8.36
C THR A 39 12.14 5.76 8.00
N VAL A 40 13.23 6.22 8.59
CA VAL A 40 13.89 7.49 8.25
C VAL A 40 15.08 7.22 7.34
N GLN A 41 15.80 6.14 7.61
CA GLN A 41 16.97 5.71 6.87
C GLN A 41 17.00 4.18 6.85
N GLN A 42 17.29 3.58 5.70
CA GLN A 42 17.58 2.16 5.56
C GLN A 42 19.10 1.95 5.50
N ALA A 43 19.58 0.85 6.05
CA ALA A 43 20.95 0.38 5.87
C ALA A 43 21.29 0.23 4.38
N SER A 44 22.50 0.67 4.00
CA SER A 44 22.99 0.54 2.61
C SER A 44 23.52 -0.85 2.27
N ASN A 45 23.75 -1.70 3.27
CA ASN A 45 24.19 -3.08 3.11
C ASN A 45 23.77 -3.93 4.32
N LEU A 46 23.82 -5.26 4.17
CA LEU A 46 23.43 -6.24 5.19
C LEU A 46 24.52 -6.59 6.22
N ARG A 47 25.75 -6.09 6.03
CA ARG A 47 26.92 -6.44 6.86
C ARG A 47 27.08 -5.54 8.08
N ASP A 48 27.05 -4.22 7.87
CA ASP A 48 27.37 -3.22 8.90
C ASP A 48 26.51 -1.95 8.83
N GLY A 49 25.54 -1.91 7.91
CA GLY A 49 24.67 -0.75 7.74
C GLY A 49 23.73 -0.50 8.92
N THR A 50 23.33 0.76 9.10
CA THR A 50 22.39 1.20 10.14
C THR A 50 21.05 1.62 9.54
N THR A 51 19.96 1.16 10.16
CA THR A 51 18.58 1.53 9.85
C THR A 51 17.99 2.32 11.02
N LEU A 52 17.36 3.47 10.73
CA LEU A 52 16.79 4.37 11.71
C LEU A 52 15.27 4.44 11.55
N PHE A 53 14.55 4.22 12.65
CA PHE A 53 13.10 4.35 12.71
C PHE A 53 12.67 5.44 13.69
N LYS A 54 11.58 6.12 13.35
CA LYS A 54 10.80 6.95 14.27
C LYS A 54 9.55 6.21 14.71
N LEU A 55 9.20 6.39 15.97
CA LEU A 55 8.00 5.84 16.59
C LEU A 55 7.13 6.99 17.16
N PRO A 56 5.85 6.71 17.49
CA PRO A 56 5.00 7.66 18.20
C PRO A 56 5.64 8.17 19.50
N GLY A 57 5.31 9.41 19.90
CA GLY A 57 5.81 10.01 21.13
C GLY A 57 7.25 10.52 21.06
N GLY A 58 7.82 10.68 19.86
CA GLY A 58 9.18 11.19 19.68
C GLY A 58 10.28 10.15 19.92
N LEU A 59 9.89 8.88 20.13
CA LEU A 59 10.82 7.77 20.31
C LEU A 59 11.51 7.42 18.99
N SER A 60 12.71 6.86 19.10
CA SER A 60 13.49 6.34 17.97
C SER A 60 13.90 4.90 18.23
N TRP A 61 14.11 4.17 17.14
CA TRP A 61 14.70 2.84 17.16
C TRP A 61 15.81 2.78 16.11
N ASN A 62 17.03 2.65 16.58
CA ASN A 62 18.24 2.55 15.78
C ASN A 62 18.68 1.09 15.78
N SER A 63 18.65 0.45 14.61
CA SER A 63 19.14 -0.90 14.42
C SER A 63 20.40 -0.87 13.56
N THR A 64 21.44 -1.62 13.92
CA THR A 64 22.63 -1.79 13.09
C THR A 64 22.83 -3.27 12.78
N HIS A 65 23.34 -3.55 11.58
CA HIS A 65 23.80 -4.89 11.26
C HIS A 65 25.09 -5.21 12.00
N ASP A 66 25.20 -6.44 12.49
CA ASP A 66 26.35 -6.98 13.21
C ASP A 66 27.31 -7.66 12.22
N PRO A 67 28.53 -7.13 12.00
CA PRO A 67 29.49 -7.72 11.07
C PRO A 67 29.93 -9.14 11.46
N ALA A 68 29.88 -9.48 12.75
CA ALA A 68 30.17 -10.84 13.23
C ALA A 68 28.99 -11.79 13.04
N GLY A 69 27.79 -11.24 12.86
CA GLY A 69 26.54 -11.96 12.57
C GLY A 69 26.16 -11.92 11.09
N TYR A 70 27.13 -11.84 10.18
CA TYR A 70 26.95 -11.77 8.73
C TYR A 70 27.77 -12.83 8.00
N GLU A 71 27.14 -13.53 7.06
CA GLU A 71 27.76 -14.39 6.06
C GLU A 71 26.97 -14.23 4.75
N ASP A 72 27.67 -13.84 3.68
CA ASP A 72 27.04 -13.53 2.40
C ASP A 72 26.23 -14.72 1.88
N LYS A 73 25.00 -14.45 1.42
CA LYS A 73 24.01 -15.44 0.96
C LYS A 73 23.56 -16.47 2.00
N HIS A 74 23.95 -16.34 3.26
CA HIS A 74 23.59 -17.30 4.32
C HIS A 74 22.83 -16.65 5.45
N TYR A 75 23.36 -15.58 6.05
CA TYR A 75 22.65 -14.87 7.11
C TYR A 75 23.16 -13.44 7.34
N PHE A 76 22.29 -12.62 7.91
CA PHE A 76 22.68 -11.34 8.53
C PHE A 76 21.92 -11.14 9.83
N THR A 77 22.44 -10.28 10.70
CA THR A 77 21.84 -10.03 12.02
C THR A 77 21.72 -8.55 12.28
N ASP A 78 20.54 -8.08 12.65
CA ASP A 78 20.33 -6.73 13.15
C ASP A 78 20.23 -6.70 14.68
N ILE A 79 20.78 -5.66 15.29
CA ILE A 79 20.78 -5.42 16.73
C ILE A 79 20.30 -4.00 17.04
N CYS A 80 19.48 -3.86 18.09
CA CYS A 80 19.06 -2.53 18.54
C CYS A 80 20.17 -1.86 19.35
N VAL A 81 20.65 -0.72 18.85
CA VAL A 81 21.72 0.08 19.47
C VAL A 81 21.22 1.42 20.00
N THR A 82 19.90 1.61 20.06
CA THR A 82 19.29 2.81 20.62
C THR A 82 19.76 3.02 22.07
N PRO A 83 20.32 4.18 22.45
CA PRO A 83 20.72 4.44 23.83
C PRO A 83 19.58 4.18 24.83
N GLY A 84 19.87 3.45 25.90
CA GLY A 84 18.88 2.98 26.87
C GLY A 84 18.05 1.79 26.39
N LEU A 85 17.38 1.89 25.24
CA LEU A 85 16.49 0.83 24.74
C LEU A 85 17.23 -0.42 24.27
N GLY A 86 18.41 -0.31 23.68
CA GLY A 86 19.20 -1.45 23.21
C GLY A 86 19.51 -2.45 24.33
N PRO A 87 20.19 -2.03 25.42
CA PRO A 87 20.46 -2.89 26.57
C PRO A 87 19.19 -3.42 27.26
N ILE A 88 18.14 -2.61 27.35
CA ILE A 88 16.87 -3.01 27.99
C ILE A 88 16.17 -4.09 27.16
N THR A 89 16.05 -3.89 25.85
CA THR A 89 15.34 -4.83 24.96
C THR A 89 16.18 -6.06 24.65
N GLY A 90 17.51 -5.94 24.60
CA GLY A 90 18.41 -7.01 24.16
C GLY A 90 18.10 -7.50 22.74
N TRP A 91 17.48 -6.67 21.90
CA TRP A 91 17.01 -7.06 20.58
C TRP A 91 18.15 -7.49 19.68
N ARG A 92 18.06 -8.73 19.19
CA ARG A 92 18.90 -9.31 18.14
C ARG A 92 18.02 -10.13 17.22
N HIS A 93 18.01 -9.82 15.93
CA HIS A 93 17.22 -10.53 14.93
C HIS A 93 18.15 -11.06 13.84
N LYS A 94 18.34 -12.38 13.82
CA LYS A 94 19.10 -13.09 12.78
C LYS A 94 18.15 -13.56 11.69
N HIS A 95 18.46 -13.22 10.45
CA HIS A 95 17.78 -13.67 9.23
C HIS A 95 18.70 -14.70 8.58
N GLN A 96 18.23 -15.93 8.41
CA GLN A 96 19.00 -17.03 7.81
C GLN A 96 18.29 -17.57 6.58
N PHE A 97 19.06 -17.82 5.53
CA PHE A 97 18.62 -18.23 4.22
C PHE A 97 19.28 -19.56 3.86
N GLU A 98 18.49 -20.51 3.38
CA GLU A 98 18.97 -21.83 2.97
C GLU A 98 18.23 -22.26 1.69
N ALA A 99 18.97 -22.69 0.68
CA ALA A 99 18.36 -23.26 -0.52
C ALA A 99 17.75 -24.63 -0.18
N ILE A 100 16.44 -24.78 -0.37
CA ILE A 100 15.77 -26.10 -0.33
C ILE A 100 15.94 -26.79 -1.68
N SER A 101 15.88 -26.01 -2.76
CA SER A 101 16.07 -26.44 -4.15
C SER A 101 16.52 -25.26 -5.00
N ASP A 102 16.74 -25.48 -6.29
CA ASP A 102 17.06 -24.41 -7.26
C ASP A 102 15.94 -23.35 -7.38
N THR A 103 14.72 -23.64 -6.91
CA THR A 103 13.56 -22.75 -7.03
C THR A 103 12.95 -22.38 -5.67
N GLN A 104 13.49 -22.85 -4.55
CA GLN A 104 12.91 -22.63 -3.23
C GLN A 104 13.96 -22.29 -2.17
N THR A 105 13.60 -21.35 -1.31
CA THR A 105 14.44 -20.87 -0.20
C THR A 105 13.71 -20.97 1.13
N LEU A 106 14.37 -21.52 2.14
CA LEU A 106 13.94 -21.44 3.54
C LEU A 106 14.48 -20.15 4.15
N LEU A 107 13.58 -19.26 4.58
CA LEU A 107 13.89 -18.12 5.42
C LEU A 107 13.59 -18.46 6.88
N THR A 108 14.58 -18.28 7.76
CA THR A 108 14.45 -18.46 9.20
C THR A 108 14.78 -17.17 9.93
N ASP A 109 13.81 -16.61 10.63
CA ASP A 109 13.94 -15.45 11.51
C ASP A 109 14.12 -15.91 12.95
N GLN A 110 15.26 -15.58 13.59
CA GLN A 110 15.52 -15.85 14.99
C GLN A 110 15.64 -14.53 15.77
N ILE A 111 14.67 -14.28 16.65
CA ILE A 111 14.55 -13.05 17.41
C ILE A 111 14.88 -13.34 18.87
N THR A 112 15.92 -12.70 19.36
CA THR A 112 16.35 -12.76 20.75
C THR A 112 16.06 -11.43 21.43
N LEU A 113 15.45 -11.48 22.62
CA LEU A 113 15.09 -10.29 23.39
C LEU A 113 14.94 -10.59 24.89
N ASN A 114 15.02 -9.54 25.70
CA ASN A 114 14.86 -9.56 27.15
C ASN A 114 13.38 -9.46 27.58
N LEU A 115 12.50 -10.18 26.90
CA LEU A 115 11.08 -10.29 27.24
C LEU A 115 10.68 -11.77 27.28
N PRO A 116 9.90 -12.24 28.28
CA PRO A 116 9.47 -13.64 28.34
C PRO A 116 8.72 -14.08 27.07
N THR A 117 8.99 -15.30 26.60
CA THR A 117 8.38 -15.86 25.38
C THR A 117 6.86 -15.74 25.34
N ALA A 118 6.17 -15.98 26.46
CA ALA A 118 4.71 -15.90 26.56
C ALA A 118 4.15 -14.49 26.25
N LEU A 119 4.94 -13.44 26.47
CA LEU A 119 4.58 -12.05 26.18
C LEU A 119 5.08 -11.61 24.79
N ALA A 120 6.30 -12.02 24.43
CA ALA A 120 6.93 -11.62 23.17
C ALA A 120 6.31 -12.32 21.94
N LYS A 121 6.07 -13.64 22.01
CA LYS A 121 5.68 -14.45 20.85
C LYS A 121 4.37 -13.96 20.21
N PRO A 122 3.29 -13.63 20.94
CA PRO A 122 2.06 -13.13 20.32
C PRO A 122 2.25 -11.78 19.60
N LEU A 123 3.11 -10.90 20.11
CA LEU A 123 3.40 -9.60 19.49
C LEU A 123 4.22 -9.77 18.21
N LEU A 124 5.30 -10.56 18.29
CA LEU A 124 6.18 -10.83 17.15
C LEU A 124 5.47 -11.62 16.06
N LYS A 125 4.63 -12.60 16.43
CA LYS A 125 3.88 -13.42 15.47
C LYS A 125 3.10 -12.57 14.46
N ARG A 126 2.46 -11.50 14.91
CA ARG A 126 1.69 -10.58 14.05
C ARG A 126 2.58 -9.87 13.04
N VAL A 127 3.76 -9.43 13.49
CA VAL A 127 4.76 -8.75 12.64
C VAL A 127 5.34 -9.72 11.62
N PHE A 128 5.78 -10.91 12.05
CA PHE A 128 6.40 -11.88 11.17
C PHE A 128 5.42 -12.55 10.21
N ALA A 129 4.16 -12.73 10.60
CA ALA A 129 3.11 -13.15 9.67
C ALA A 129 2.99 -12.16 8.51
N HIS A 130 2.82 -10.87 8.81
CA HIS A 130 2.75 -9.83 7.79
C HIS A 130 4.00 -9.81 6.90
N ARG A 131 5.20 -9.82 7.51
CA ARG A 131 6.48 -9.88 6.77
C ARG A 131 6.53 -11.04 5.78
N HIS A 132 6.14 -12.23 6.23
CA HIS A 132 6.17 -13.45 5.43
C HIS A 132 5.17 -13.39 4.27
N HIS A 133 3.94 -12.96 4.51
CA HIS A 133 2.93 -12.80 3.45
C HIS A 133 3.34 -11.73 2.43
N THR A 134 3.82 -10.58 2.89
CA THR A 134 4.27 -9.49 2.00
C THR A 134 5.46 -9.92 1.14
N LEU A 135 6.47 -10.57 1.73
CA LEU A 135 7.64 -11.04 0.98
C LEU A 135 7.27 -12.08 -0.08
N ALA A 136 6.43 -13.07 0.28
CA ALA A 136 5.97 -14.07 -0.67
C ALA A 136 5.14 -13.45 -1.80
N GLY A 137 4.26 -12.50 -1.48
CA GLY A 137 3.48 -11.76 -2.47
C GLY A 137 4.35 -10.93 -3.42
N ASP A 138 5.36 -10.25 -2.88
CA ASP A 138 6.29 -9.42 -3.66
C ASP A 138 7.11 -10.29 -4.63
N LEU A 139 7.68 -11.41 -4.17
CA LEU A 139 8.41 -12.34 -5.03
C LEU A 139 7.51 -12.92 -6.13
N ALA A 140 6.26 -13.29 -5.80
CA ALA A 140 5.30 -13.76 -6.79
C ALA A 140 4.95 -12.69 -7.83
N ARG A 141 4.83 -11.43 -7.42
CA ARG A 141 4.55 -10.28 -8.30
C ARG A 141 5.74 -9.97 -9.21
N MET A 142 6.94 -9.96 -8.64
CA MET A 142 8.20 -9.78 -9.35
C MET A 142 8.40 -10.85 -10.42
N LYS A 143 8.15 -12.12 -10.08
CA LYS A 143 8.21 -13.25 -11.02
C LYS A 143 7.21 -13.11 -12.16
N GLU A 144 6.01 -12.63 -11.89
CA GLU A 144 4.95 -12.45 -12.91
C GLU A 144 5.27 -11.36 -13.93
N TRP A 145 5.82 -10.23 -13.48
CA TRP A 145 6.08 -9.05 -14.30
C TRP A 145 7.58 -8.74 -14.40
N ARG A 146 8.38 -9.80 -14.45
CA ARG A 146 9.83 -9.68 -14.58
C ARG A 146 10.18 -9.00 -15.91
N THR A 147 11.01 -7.99 -15.83
CA THR A 147 11.56 -7.30 -16.99
C THR A 147 12.95 -7.84 -17.31
N ALA A 148 13.36 -7.75 -18.59
CA ALA A 148 14.70 -8.14 -19.00
C ALA A 148 15.76 -7.17 -18.44
N ASP A 149 15.44 -5.88 -18.47
CA ASP A 149 16.31 -4.79 -18.03
C ASP A 149 15.63 -3.95 -16.95
N ALA A 150 16.44 -3.40 -16.05
CA ALA A 150 15.98 -2.39 -15.10
C ALA A 150 15.35 -1.19 -15.83
N LYS A 151 14.38 -0.56 -15.15
CA LYS A 151 13.61 0.56 -15.67
C LYS A 151 13.79 1.75 -14.75
N THR A 152 13.71 2.96 -15.30
CA THR A 152 13.73 4.20 -14.53
C THR A 152 12.31 4.77 -14.46
N ILE A 153 11.75 4.84 -13.26
CA ILE A 153 10.35 5.25 -13.02
C ILE A 153 10.31 6.52 -12.18
N ALA A 154 9.69 7.57 -12.70
CA ALA A 154 9.43 8.79 -11.95
C ALA A 154 8.12 8.68 -11.16
N VAL A 155 8.16 8.89 -9.84
CA VAL A 155 7.00 8.74 -8.95
C VAL A 155 6.78 10.03 -8.16
N THR A 156 5.66 10.69 -8.43
CA THR A 156 5.14 11.77 -7.55
C THR A 156 4.32 11.18 -6.41
N GLY A 157 4.17 11.91 -5.30
CA GLY A 157 3.42 11.39 -4.14
C GLY A 157 4.10 10.18 -3.48
N SER A 158 5.41 10.00 -3.73
CA SER A 158 6.24 8.88 -3.28
C SER A 158 6.36 8.76 -1.75
N SER A 159 6.07 9.82 -1.00
CA SER A 159 6.03 9.81 0.47
C SER A 159 4.64 9.50 1.05
N GLY A 160 3.64 9.31 0.19
CA GLY A 160 2.27 8.96 0.59
C GLY A 160 2.15 7.48 0.96
N LEU A 161 0.97 7.08 1.42
CA LEU A 161 0.67 5.70 1.83
C LEU A 161 0.98 4.67 0.72
N VAL A 162 0.34 4.84 -0.44
CA VAL A 162 0.55 3.95 -1.60
C VAL A 162 1.91 4.19 -2.23
N GLY A 163 2.32 5.45 -2.39
CA GLY A 163 3.58 5.80 -3.04
C GLY A 163 4.82 5.24 -2.34
N THR A 164 4.83 5.21 -1.01
CA THR A 164 5.94 4.64 -0.24
C THR A 164 6.11 3.15 -0.55
N GLN A 165 5.01 2.41 -0.56
CA GLN A 165 5.02 0.97 -0.81
C GLN A 165 5.30 0.64 -2.27
N LEU A 166 4.75 1.42 -3.22
CA LEU A 166 5.06 1.26 -4.65
C LEU A 166 6.53 1.52 -4.96
N CYS A 167 7.11 2.62 -4.45
CA CYS A 167 8.53 2.90 -4.64
C CYS A 167 9.38 1.76 -4.07
N ALA A 168 9.02 1.28 -2.87
CA ALA A 168 9.73 0.19 -2.23
C ALA A 168 9.64 -1.11 -3.04
N LEU A 169 8.48 -1.45 -3.62
CA LEU A 169 8.31 -2.62 -4.49
C LEU A 169 9.14 -2.49 -5.77
N LEU A 170 9.13 -1.31 -6.41
CA LEU A 170 9.93 -1.05 -7.61
C LEU A 170 11.44 -1.21 -7.33
N GLU A 171 11.93 -0.67 -6.21
CA GLU A 171 13.35 -0.75 -5.83
C GLU A 171 13.79 -2.18 -5.49
N VAL A 172 13.01 -2.94 -4.72
CA VAL A 172 13.34 -4.35 -4.44
C VAL A 172 13.27 -5.21 -5.70
N SER A 173 12.44 -4.82 -6.68
CA SER A 173 12.38 -5.46 -8.00
C SER A 173 13.60 -5.13 -8.88
N GLY A 174 14.46 -4.18 -8.47
CA GLY A 174 15.68 -3.80 -9.17
C GLY A 174 15.51 -2.61 -10.12
N HIS A 175 14.38 -1.91 -10.07
CA HIS A 175 14.17 -0.70 -10.85
C HIS A 175 14.73 0.54 -10.16
N GLU A 176 15.06 1.56 -10.94
CA GLU A 176 15.43 2.88 -10.44
C GLU A 176 14.18 3.73 -10.22
N VAL A 177 14.06 4.37 -9.07
CA VAL A 177 12.92 5.22 -8.73
C VAL A 177 13.38 6.68 -8.54
N ILE A 178 12.91 7.54 -9.43
CA ILE A 178 13.06 9.00 -9.29
C ILE A 178 11.87 9.52 -8.49
N ARG A 179 12.11 9.88 -7.23
CA ARG A 179 11.08 10.45 -6.36
C ARG A 179 10.91 11.93 -6.65
N VAL A 180 9.73 12.33 -7.13
CA VAL A 180 9.44 13.72 -7.52
C VAL A 180 8.70 14.44 -6.40
N GLY A 181 9.31 15.51 -5.88
CA GLY A 181 8.72 16.37 -4.87
C GLY A 181 7.54 17.17 -5.40
N ARG A 182 6.68 17.66 -4.50
CA ARG A 182 5.45 18.40 -4.87
C ARG A 182 5.75 19.65 -5.70
N ASP A 183 6.82 20.36 -5.37
CA ASP A 183 7.19 21.62 -6.01
C ASP A 183 8.03 21.42 -7.30
N GLU A 184 8.39 20.16 -7.59
CA GLU A 184 9.25 19.78 -8.72
C GLU A 184 8.46 19.20 -9.90
N VAL A 185 7.16 18.93 -9.73
CA VAL A 185 6.31 18.24 -10.73
C VAL A 185 6.37 18.90 -12.11
N ALA A 186 6.40 20.23 -12.16
CA ALA A 186 6.43 20.97 -13.42
C ALA A 186 7.83 21.10 -14.03
N SER A 187 8.89 20.94 -13.24
CA SER A 187 10.29 21.21 -13.63
C SER A 187 11.17 19.97 -13.72
N ILE A 188 10.68 18.81 -13.29
CA ILE A 188 11.42 17.55 -13.34
C ILE A 188 11.88 17.21 -14.77
N ASP A 189 13.13 16.80 -14.92
CA ASP A 189 13.63 16.25 -16.18
C ASP A 189 13.21 14.79 -16.31
N LEU A 190 12.44 14.47 -17.35
CA LEU A 190 11.97 13.11 -17.65
C LEU A 190 12.77 12.47 -18.79
N THR A 191 13.90 13.06 -19.19
CA THR A 191 14.77 12.47 -20.20
C THR A 191 15.30 11.11 -19.73
N GLY A 192 15.07 10.05 -20.50
CA GLY A 192 15.48 8.69 -20.15
C GLY A 192 14.56 7.96 -19.17
N VAL A 193 13.43 8.56 -18.76
CA VAL A 193 12.43 7.93 -17.90
C VAL A 193 11.53 7.00 -18.73
N ASP A 194 11.46 5.72 -18.36
CA ASP A 194 10.61 4.74 -19.05
C ASP A 194 9.12 4.95 -18.74
N ALA A 195 8.80 5.27 -17.47
CA ALA A 195 7.43 5.42 -16.99
C ALA A 195 7.28 6.50 -15.92
N VAL A 196 6.12 7.15 -15.90
CA VAL A 196 5.72 8.11 -14.86
C VAL A 196 4.54 7.54 -14.09
N VAL A 197 4.60 7.61 -12.76
CA VAL A 197 3.47 7.32 -11.86
C VAL A 197 3.09 8.58 -11.09
N HIS A 198 1.89 9.10 -11.36
CA HIS A 198 1.36 10.28 -10.72
C HIS A 198 0.40 9.93 -9.58
N LEU A 199 0.90 9.92 -8.33
CA LEU A 199 0.11 9.75 -7.11
C LEU A 199 -0.07 11.06 -6.33
N GLY A 200 0.40 12.18 -6.88
CA GLY A 200 0.34 13.49 -6.25
C GLY A 200 -1.08 14.01 -6.10
N GLY A 201 -1.41 14.52 -4.91
CA GLY A 201 -2.69 15.20 -4.66
C GLY A 201 -2.86 15.63 -3.21
N HIS A 202 -3.69 16.65 -2.98
CA HIS A 202 -4.11 17.01 -1.62
C HIS A 202 -5.04 15.92 -1.06
N PRO A 203 -4.87 15.49 0.20
CA PRO A 203 -5.80 14.55 0.83
C PRO A 203 -7.26 15.01 0.70
N ILE A 204 -8.15 14.08 0.36
CA ILE A 204 -9.59 14.38 0.29
C ILE A 204 -10.19 14.59 1.69
N ALA A 205 -9.58 13.97 2.71
CA ALA A 205 -10.03 14.05 4.10
C ALA A 205 -10.17 15.52 4.57
N GLY A 206 -11.29 15.82 5.23
CA GLY A 206 -11.63 17.16 5.68
C GLY A 206 -13.12 17.44 5.52
N ARG A 207 -13.55 18.64 5.90
CA ARG A 207 -14.93 19.09 5.66
C ARG A 207 -15.06 19.58 4.21
N PHE A 208 -16.08 19.09 3.50
CA PHE A 208 -16.30 19.41 2.09
C PHE A 208 -16.94 20.79 1.92
N THR A 209 -16.15 21.83 2.13
CA THR A 209 -16.48 23.21 1.74
C THR A 209 -16.03 23.45 0.31
N ASP A 210 -16.60 24.48 -0.35
CA ASP A 210 -16.20 24.83 -1.73
C ASP A 210 -14.70 25.16 -1.81
N ALA A 211 -14.15 25.83 -0.79
CA ALA A 211 -12.72 26.10 -0.71
C ALA A 211 -11.87 24.83 -0.57
N HIS A 212 -12.36 23.81 0.14
CA HIS A 212 -11.68 22.51 0.27
C HIS A 212 -11.72 21.74 -1.05
N LEU A 213 -12.89 21.63 -1.68
CA LEU A 213 -13.06 20.92 -2.95
C LEU A 213 -12.30 21.60 -4.10
N LYS A 214 -12.26 22.94 -4.12
CA LYS A 214 -11.39 23.68 -5.04
C LYS A 214 -9.92 23.31 -4.84
N LYS A 215 -9.42 23.25 -3.59
CA LYS A 215 -8.03 22.81 -3.31
C LYS A 215 -7.79 21.37 -3.75
N VAL A 216 -8.75 20.47 -3.50
CA VAL A 216 -8.70 19.07 -3.93
C VAL A 216 -8.56 19.00 -5.45
N ARG A 217 -9.39 19.74 -6.19
CA ARG A 217 -9.34 19.84 -7.65
C ARG A 217 -8.02 20.42 -8.15
N ASP A 218 -7.65 21.61 -7.68
CA ASP A 218 -6.46 22.33 -8.14
C ASP A 218 -5.17 21.53 -7.87
N SER A 219 -5.12 20.79 -6.76
CA SER A 219 -3.98 19.93 -6.42
C SER A 219 -3.83 18.67 -7.30
N ARG A 220 -4.81 18.40 -8.17
CA ARG A 220 -4.85 17.24 -9.06
C ARG A 220 -4.75 17.67 -10.52
N VAL A 221 -5.66 18.52 -10.97
CA VAL A 221 -5.86 18.83 -12.40
C VAL A 221 -4.63 19.51 -13.00
N GLU A 222 -4.19 20.63 -12.44
CA GLU A 222 -3.07 21.40 -13.04
C GLU A 222 -1.72 20.66 -12.94
N PRO A 223 -1.34 20.05 -11.80
CA PRO A 223 -0.12 19.26 -11.73
C PRO A 223 -0.14 18.04 -12.67
N THR A 224 -1.29 17.37 -12.81
CA THR A 224 -1.43 16.24 -13.75
C THR A 224 -1.22 16.71 -15.19
N ARG A 225 -1.85 17.82 -15.59
CA ARG A 225 -1.70 18.38 -16.95
C ARG A 225 -0.25 18.73 -17.25
N ALA A 226 0.39 19.48 -16.34
CA ALA A 226 1.79 19.89 -16.51
C ALA A 226 2.73 18.67 -16.63
N LEU A 227 2.52 17.64 -15.83
CA LEU A 227 3.32 16.42 -15.86
C LEU A 227 3.06 15.59 -17.14
N ALA A 228 1.80 15.50 -17.58
CA ALA A 228 1.43 14.81 -18.81
C ALA A 228 2.04 15.49 -20.05
N GLU A 229 2.02 16.82 -20.11
CA GLU A 229 2.68 17.60 -21.17
C GLU A 229 4.21 17.41 -21.14
N ASN A 230 4.82 17.36 -19.96
CA ASN A 230 6.25 17.12 -19.83
C ASN A 230 6.62 15.70 -20.31
N ALA A 231 5.87 14.69 -19.88
CA ALA A 231 6.05 13.30 -20.29
C ALA A 231 5.93 13.15 -21.82
N ALA A 232 4.93 13.80 -22.42
CA ALA A 232 4.73 13.85 -23.87
C ALA A 232 5.94 14.44 -24.61
N ARG A 233 6.50 15.57 -24.14
CA ARG A 233 7.67 16.20 -24.75
C ARG A 233 8.95 15.37 -24.64
N ARG A 234 9.07 14.52 -23.63
CA ARG A 234 10.28 13.74 -23.32
C ARG A 234 10.24 12.30 -23.82
N GLY A 235 9.14 11.88 -24.44
CA GLY A 235 9.02 10.55 -25.05
C GLY A 235 8.95 9.42 -24.02
N VAL A 236 8.44 9.69 -22.81
CA VAL A 236 8.07 8.65 -21.84
C VAL A 236 7.09 7.69 -22.53
N GLN A 237 7.11 6.39 -22.21
CA GLN A 237 6.23 5.41 -22.87
C GLN A 237 4.90 5.20 -22.14
N THR A 238 4.96 5.23 -20.80
CA THR A 238 3.81 4.90 -19.93
C THR A 238 3.56 6.00 -18.92
N PHE A 239 2.31 6.42 -18.78
CA PHE A 239 1.85 7.37 -17.78
C PHE A 239 0.72 6.76 -16.94
N VAL A 240 1.03 6.37 -15.70
CA VAL A 240 0.05 5.83 -14.76
C VAL A 240 -0.39 6.96 -13.83
N CYS A 241 -1.65 7.33 -13.86
CA CYS A 241 -2.20 8.38 -13.01
C CYS A 241 -3.16 7.78 -11.99
N ALA A 242 -3.05 8.21 -10.74
CA ALA A 242 -4.08 7.94 -9.76
C ALA A 242 -5.43 8.52 -10.22
N SER A 243 -6.50 7.84 -9.83
CA SER A 243 -7.89 8.27 -9.96
C SER A 243 -8.68 7.71 -8.77
N ALA A 244 -10.00 7.79 -8.78
CA ALA A 244 -10.85 7.23 -7.73
C ALA A 244 -12.17 6.69 -8.29
N VAL A 245 -12.75 5.70 -7.59
CA VAL A 245 -14.13 5.24 -7.85
C VAL A 245 -15.18 6.34 -7.70
N GLY A 246 -14.82 7.47 -7.07
CA GLY A 246 -15.59 8.70 -7.08
C GLY A 246 -15.97 9.20 -8.49
N PHE A 247 -15.29 8.76 -9.55
CA PHE A 247 -15.72 8.96 -10.95
C PHE A 247 -17.19 8.54 -11.17
N TYR A 248 -17.63 7.46 -10.52
CA TYR A 248 -18.98 6.91 -10.65
C TYR A 248 -20.03 7.64 -9.79
N GLY A 249 -19.63 8.66 -9.03
CA GLY A 249 -20.49 9.35 -8.07
C GLY A 249 -20.58 8.62 -6.73
N ASN A 250 -21.38 9.18 -5.81
CA ASN A 250 -21.60 8.64 -4.47
C ASN A 250 -22.87 7.78 -4.34
N ASP A 251 -23.70 7.71 -5.39
CA ASP A 251 -24.93 6.90 -5.44
C ASP A 251 -24.90 6.00 -6.69
N ARG A 252 -24.05 4.98 -6.63
CA ARG A 252 -23.87 3.95 -7.66
C ARG A 252 -24.17 2.57 -7.05
N SER A 253 -25.45 2.31 -6.81
CA SER A 253 -25.94 1.01 -6.33
C SER A 253 -25.95 -0.07 -7.43
N GLU A 254 -26.17 0.33 -8.68
CA GLU A 254 -25.99 -0.54 -9.85
C GLU A 254 -24.50 -0.86 -10.07
N LEU A 255 -24.23 -2.08 -10.51
CA LEU A 255 -22.87 -2.55 -10.76
C LEU A 255 -22.20 -1.69 -11.84
N ALA A 256 -21.03 -1.13 -11.52
CA ALA A 256 -20.22 -0.33 -12.42
C ALA A 256 -18.86 -0.98 -12.69
N ASP A 257 -18.56 -1.17 -13.97
CA ASP A 257 -17.22 -1.49 -14.46
C ASP A 257 -16.58 -0.25 -15.13
N GLU A 258 -15.40 -0.43 -15.73
CA GLU A 258 -14.66 0.66 -16.37
C GLU A 258 -15.35 1.25 -17.61
N THR A 259 -16.39 0.59 -18.14
CA THR A 259 -17.21 1.10 -19.26
C THR A 259 -18.37 2.00 -18.81
N ALA A 260 -18.67 2.00 -17.51
CA ALA A 260 -19.75 2.80 -16.96
C ALA A 260 -19.48 4.31 -17.11
N ALA A 261 -20.54 5.05 -17.43
CA ALA A 261 -20.48 6.50 -17.55
C ALA A 261 -20.12 7.17 -16.22
N GLN A 262 -19.60 8.40 -16.33
CA GLN A 262 -19.38 9.27 -15.18
C GLN A 262 -20.66 9.41 -14.35
N GLY A 263 -20.50 9.39 -13.03
CA GLY A 263 -21.57 9.69 -12.09
C GLY A 263 -21.92 11.17 -12.02
N ARG A 264 -22.89 11.47 -11.15
CA ARG A 264 -23.27 12.84 -10.80
C ARG A 264 -22.50 13.29 -9.54
N GLY A 265 -22.53 14.58 -9.28
CA GLY A 265 -21.91 15.19 -8.10
C GLY A 265 -20.56 15.84 -8.39
N GLU A 266 -20.16 16.73 -7.47
CA GLU A 266 -18.95 17.54 -7.65
C GLU A 266 -17.69 16.68 -7.60
N LEU A 267 -17.64 15.63 -6.76
CA LEU A 267 -16.51 14.71 -6.75
C LEU A 267 -16.36 13.97 -8.07
N ALA A 268 -17.45 13.48 -8.66
CA ALA A 268 -17.41 12.81 -9.96
C ALA A 268 -16.85 13.74 -11.05
N GLN A 269 -17.25 15.01 -11.03
CA GLN A 269 -16.71 16.03 -11.94
C GLN A 269 -15.21 16.26 -11.69
N ILE A 270 -14.77 16.42 -10.44
CA ILE A 270 -13.34 16.61 -10.12
C ILE A 270 -12.51 15.42 -10.62
N VAL A 271 -12.99 14.19 -10.44
CA VAL A 271 -12.28 12.99 -10.90
C VAL A 271 -12.25 12.93 -12.43
N ALA A 272 -13.35 13.25 -13.12
CA ALA A 272 -13.37 13.28 -14.59
C ALA A 272 -12.42 14.35 -15.16
N GLU A 273 -12.37 15.54 -14.55
CA GLU A 273 -11.42 16.59 -14.93
C GLU A 273 -9.97 16.18 -14.65
N TRP A 274 -9.73 15.42 -13.58
CA TRP A 274 -8.41 14.86 -13.26
C TRP A 274 -7.96 13.83 -14.30
N GLU A 275 -8.83 12.90 -14.70
CA GLU A 275 -8.53 11.93 -15.76
C GLU A 275 -8.29 12.63 -17.11
N THR A 276 -9.13 13.63 -17.43
CA THR A 276 -8.98 14.46 -18.66
C THR A 276 -7.66 15.23 -18.68
N ALA A 277 -7.10 15.60 -17.53
CA ALA A 277 -5.81 16.27 -17.46
C ALA A 277 -4.64 15.41 -17.99
N CYS A 278 -4.84 14.09 -18.16
CA CYS A 278 -3.86 13.21 -18.79
C CYS A 278 -3.90 13.25 -20.33
N GLN A 279 -4.85 13.98 -20.94
CA GLN A 279 -5.03 14.02 -22.40
C GLN A 279 -3.76 14.39 -23.19
N PRO A 280 -2.90 15.34 -22.76
CA PRO A 280 -1.67 15.65 -23.48
C PRO A 280 -0.73 14.45 -23.67
N ALA A 281 -0.69 13.53 -22.69
CA ALA A 281 0.07 12.29 -22.81
C ALA A 281 -0.59 11.33 -23.83
N ARG A 282 -1.92 11.18 -23.77
CA ARG A 282 -2.70 10.36 -24.72
C ARG A 282 -2.51 10.84 -26.16
N ASP A 283 -2.61 12.15 -26.39
CA ASP A 283 -2.48 12.78 -27.72
C ASP A 283 -1.06 12.58 -28.31
N ALA A 284 -0.05 12.49 -27.45
CA ALA A 284 1.32 12.18 -27.84
C ALA A 284 1.60 10.68 -28.03
N GLY A 285 0.58 9.82 -27.89
CA GLY A 285 0.68 8.38 -28.09
C GLY A 285 1.21 7.59 -26.89
N LEU A 286 1.28 8.20 -25.71
CA LEU A 286 1.63 7.48 -24.49
C LEU A 286 0.51 6.53 -24.09
N ARG A 287 0.87 5.37 -23.54
CA ARG A 287 -0.09 4.52 -22.84
C ARG A 287 -0.44 5.18 -21.52
N VAL A 288 -1.73 5.44 -21.29
CA VAL A 288 -2.17 6.19 -20.10
C VAL A 288 -3.18 5.35 -19.32
N VAL A 289 -2.81 5.01 -18.09
CA VAL A 289 -3.65 4.22 -17.18
C VAL A 289 -4.15 5.12 -16.06
N ASN A 290 -5.48 5.26 -15.93
CA ASN A 290 -6.13 5.96 -14.83
C ASN A 290 -6.63 4.94 -13.81
N VAL A 291 -5.96 4.85 -12.66
CA VAL A 291 -6.24 3.84 -11.63
C VAL A 291 -7.31 4.35 -10.67
N ARG A 292 -8.58 3.99 -10.92
CA ARG A 292 -9.75 4.34 -10.11
C ARG A 292 -9.77 3.51 -8.83
N SER A 293 -9.05 3.99 -7.82
CA SER A 293 -8.88 3.28 -6.55
C SER A 293 -10.14 3.38 -5.69
N GLY A 294 -10.50 2.27 -5.03
CA GLY A 294 -11.42 2.25 -3.91
C GLY A 294 -10.79 2.78 -2.62
N LEU A 295 -11.45 2.50 -1.49
CA LEU A 295 -10.93 2.76 -0.16
C LEU A 295 -9.79 1.79 0.16
N VAL A 296 -8.57 2.31 0.17
CA VAL A 296 -7.36 1.54 0.48
C VAL A 296 -7.36 1.16 1.97
N LEU A 297 -7.44 -0.13 2.25
CA LEU A 297 -7.31 -0.70 3.58
C LEU A 297 -5.82 -0.81 3.89
N ALA A 298 -5.38 -0.04 4.88
CA ALA A 298 -3.98 -0.01 5.29
C ALA A 298 -3.84 0.12 6.81
N GLY A 299 -3.03 -0.77 7.38
CA GLY A 299 -2.66 -0.80 8.77
C GLY A 299 -2.02 0.51 9.19
N GLY A 300 -2.52 1.08 10.28
CA GLY A 300 -2.03 2.35 10.78
C GLY A 300 -2.39 3.59 9.94
N SER A 301 -3.31 3.45 8.98
CA SER A 301 -3.98 4.61 8.39
C SER A 301 -5.02 5.19 9.36
N PRO A 302 -5.23 6.52 9.40
CA PRO A 302 -6.23 7.13 10.27
C PRO A 302 -7.66 6.59 10.06
N MET A 303 -8.00 6.22 8.82
CA MET A 303 -9.32 5.66 8.48
C MET A 303 -9.50 4.29 9.11
N LEU A 304 -8.60 3.34 8.83
CA LEU A 304 -8.75 1.98 9.36
C LEU A 304 -8.64 1.96 10.89
N ASP A 305 -7.81 2.82 11.47
CA ASP A 305 -7.70 2.99 12.93
C ASP A 305 -9.01 3.45 13.57
N LEU A 306 -9.66 4.46 12.97
CA LEU A 306 -10.94 4.98 13.44
C LEU A 306 -12.03 3.92 13.38
N LEU A 307 -12.13 3.21 12.26
CA LEU A 307 -13.10 2.12 12.09
C LEU A 307 -12.83 0.97 13.07
N THR A 308 -11.56 0.58 13.22
CA THR A 308 -11.14 -0.46 14.17
C THR A 308 -11.45 -0.07 15.62
N ALA A 309 -11.21 1.18 16.00
CA ALA A 309 -11.54 1.70 17.33
C ALA A 309 -13.05 1.70 17.56
N SER A 310 -13.84 2.10 16.55
CA SER A 310 -15.31 2.10 16.61
C SER A 310 -15.86 0.71 16.92
N VAL A 311 -15.49 -0.32 16.15
CA VAL A 311 -16.00 -1.69 16.38
C VAL A 311 -15.53 -2.29 17.70
N ARG A 312 -14.37 -1.89 18.22
CA ARG A 312 -13.87 -2.36 19.52
C ARG A 312 -14.72 -1.85 20.68
N VAL A 313 -15.33 -0.67 20.55
CA VAL A 313 -16.24 -0.10 21.55
C VAL A 313 -17.72 -0.40 21.26
N GLY A 314 -18.02 -1.27 20.30
CA GLY A 314 -19.38 -1.70 19.97
C GLY A 314 -20.06 -0.91 18.85
N GLY A 315 -19.34 -0.01 18.18
CA GLY A 315 -19.80 0.70 17.00
C GLY A 315 -20.05 -0.27 15.84
N GLY A 316 -21.19 -0.12 15.18
CA GLY A 316 -21.65 -0.99 14.11
C GLY A 316 -21.74 -0.30 12.77
N LYS A 317 -22.53 -0.90 11.86
CA LYS A 317 -22.73 -0.40 10.50
C LYS A 317 -23.10 1.09 10.44
N LEU A 318 -22.64 1.77 9.40
CA LEU A 318 -22.92 3.17 9.12
C LEU A 318 -24.28 3.31 8.41
N GLY A 319 -25.19 4.10 8.98
CA GLY A 319 -26.49 4.36 8.35
C GLY A 319 -27.33 3.08 8.20
N THR A 320 -27.76 2.76 6.98
CA THR A 320 -28.52 1.53 6.71
C THR A 320 -27.62 0.29 6.67
N GLY A 321 -26.34 0.47 6.35
CA GLY A 321 -25.36 -0.59 6.13
C GLY A 321 -25.45 -1.26 4.76
N ARG A 322 -26.42 -0.89 3.91
CA ARG A 322 -26.67 -1.53 2.61
C ARG A 322 -25.81 -0.99 1.48
N GLN A 323 -25.19 0.17 1.68
CA GLN A 323 -24.33 0.80 0.68
C GLN A 323 -23.10 -0.08 0.41
N HIS A 324 -22.74 -0.23 -0.87
CA HIS A 324 -21.57 -0.99 -1.28
C HIS A 324 -20.30 -0.23 -0.95
N PHE A 325 -19.34 -0.96 -0.37
CA PHE A 325 -18.10 -0.41 0.13
C PHE A 325 -16.96 -0.83 -0.80
N ALA A 326 -16.68 -0.02 -1.82
CA ALA A 326 -15.57 -0.25 -2.75
C ALA A 326 -14.23 -0.17 -2.00
N TRP A 327 -13.67 -1.32 -1.62
CA TRP A 327 -12.41 -1.43 -0.88
C TRP A 327 -11.29 -1.98 -1.78
N VAL A 328 -10.04 -1.82 -1.36
CA VAL A 328 -8.88 -2.53 -1.93
C VAL A 328 -7.82 -2.67 -0.84
N SER A 329 -7.07 -3.77 -0.78
CA SER A 329 -5.95 -3.88 0.15
C SER A 329 -4.78 -2.96 -0.28
N LEU A 330 -3.91 -2.59 0.65
CA LEU A 330 -2.73 -1.77 0.32
C LEU A 330 -1.82 -2.49 -0.67
N ASP A 331 -1.55 -3.77 -0.46
CA ASP A 331 -0.68 -4.53 -1.36
C ASP A 331 -1.34 -4.77 -2.74
N ASP A 332 -2.66 -4.98 -2.82
CA ASP A 332 -3.34 -5.13 -4.11
C ASP A 332 -3.31 -3.83 -4.93
N VAL A 333 -3.55 -2.67 -4.30
CA VAL A 333 -3.47 -1.41 -5.04
C VAL A 333 -2.03 -1.13 -5.51
N VAL A 334 -1.03 -1.48 -4.70
CA VAL A 334 0.39 -1.39 -5.09
C VAL A 334 0.70 -2.33 -6.27
N ASP A 335 0.21 -3.57 -6.22
CA ASP A 335 0.34 -4.55 -7.31
C ASP A 335 -0.32 -4.07 -8.60
N ILE A 336 -1.46 -3.38 -8.51
CA ILE A 336 -2.17 -2.82 -9.66
C ILE A 336 -1.38 -1.66 -10.28
N TYR A 337 -0.80 -0.76 -9.47
CA TYR A 337 0.11 0.27 -9.99
C TYR A 337 1.36 -0.35 -10.62
N TYR A 338 1.97 -1.34 -9.96
CA TYR A 338 3.13 -2.05 -10.49
C TYR A 338 2.83 -2.71 -11.84
N ARG A 339 1.72 -3.45 -11.93
CA ARG A 339 1.24 -4.03 -13.19
C ARG A 339 0.95 -2.96 -14.23
N SER A 340 0.32 -1.84 -13.88
CA SER A 340 0.00 -0.76 -14.81
C SER A 340 1.24 -0.16 -15.47
N ILE A 341 2.40 -0.23 -14.82
CA ILE A 341 3.68 0.21 -15.41
C ILE A 341 4.12 -0.75 -16.53
N PHE A 342 4.01 -2.06 -16.33
CA PHE A 342 4.65 -3.06 -17.20
C PHE A 342 3.71 -3.80 -18.16
N ASP A 343 2.42 -3.87 -17.84
CA ASP A 343 1.42 -4.55 -18.65
C ASP A 343 0.90 -3.64 -19.77
N ALA A 344 1.40 -3.86 -20.98
CA ALA A 344 1.00 -3.11 -22.17
C ALA A 344 -0.49 -3.28 -22.54
N THR A 345 -1.18 -4.29 -21.98
CA THR A 345 -2.61 -4.51 -22.23
C THR A 345 -3.52 -3.62 -21.38
N LEU A 346 -2.97 -2.97 -20.33
CA LEU A 346 -3.70 -2.01 -19.52
C LEU A 346 -3.55 -0.60 -20.11
N ASP A 347 -4.65 -0.07 -20.63
CA ASP A 347 -4.78 1.31 -21.11
C ASP A 347 -6.18 1.86 -20.78
N GLY A 348 -6.27 3.15 -20.51
CA GLY A 348 -7.52 3.80 -20.10
C GLY A 348 -7.81 3.64 -18.60
N ALA A 349 -9.09 3.51 -18.24
CA ALA A 349 -9.50 3.36 -16.85
C ALA A 349 -9.28 1.93 -16.35
N VAL A 350 -8.82 1.81 -15.09
CA VAL A 350 -8.68 0.53 -14.37
C VAL A 350 -9.25 0.70 -12.98
N ASN A 351 -10.28 -0.08 -12.63
CA ASN A 351 -10.83 -0.07 -11.28
C ASN A 351 -9.89 -0.85 -10.34
N ALA A 352 -9.29 -0.14 -9.39
CA ALA A 352 -8.48 -0.75 -8.33
C ALA A 352 -9.34 -0.96 -7.08
N VAL A 353 -10.19 -1.99 -7.17
CA VAL A 353 -11.06 -2.48 -6.09
C VAL A 353 -10.82 -3.98 -5.92
N GLY A 354 -11.03 -4.50 -4.71
CA GLY A 354 -10.96 -5.92 -4.40
C GLY A 354 -12.03 -6.71 -5.15
N PRO A 355 -11.82 -8.02 -5.38
CA PRO A 355 -12.73 -8.84 -6.18
C PRO A 355 -14.01 -9.25 -5.42
N ASP A 356 -13.99 -9.19 -4.10
CA ASP A 356 -15.14 -9.48 -3.23
C ASP A 356 -15.93 -8.20 -2.95
N ARG A 357 -17.11 -8.09 -3.56
CA ARG A 357 -18.01 -6.94 -3.39
C ARG A 357 -18.79 -7.10 -2.09
N VAL A 358 -18.65 -6.13 -1.20
CA VAL A 358 -19.29 -6.15 0.13
C VAL A 358 -20.07 -4.87 0.39
N THR A 359 -21.13 -5.01 1.18
CA THR A 359 -21.85 -3.89 1.79
C THR A 359 -21.12 -3.37 3.03
N ASN A 360 -21.49 -2.18 3.50
CA ASN A 360 -20.96 -1.63 4.74
C ASN A 360 -21.25 -2.53 5.96
N GLU A 361 -22.40 -3.19 6.00
CA GLU A 361 -22.75 -4.16 7.06
C GLU A 361 -21.83 -5.39 7.03
N GLU A 362 -21.54 -5.92 5.85
CA GLU A 362 -20.58 -7.02 5.67
C GLU A 362 -19.16 -6.60 6.08
N PHE A 363 -18.69 -5.45 5.57
CA PHE A 363 -17.39 -4.90 5.93
C PHE A 363 -17.26 -4.71 7.45
N THR A 364 -18.26 -4.08 8.08
CA THR A 364 -18.22 -3.77 9.52
C THR A 364 -18.22 -5.03 10.37
N ARG A 365 -19.00 -6.04 9.97
CA ARG A 365 -19.04 -7.34 10.63
C ARG A 365 -17.68 -8.05 10.56
N GLU A 366 -17.03 -8.07 9.39
CA GLU A 366 -15.71 -8.67 9.26
C GLU A 366 -14.65 -7.90 10.04
N LEU A 367 -14.69 -6.56 10.00
CA LEU A 367 -13.79 -5.74 10.81
C LEU A 367 -13.98 -6.00 12.32
N ALA A 368 -15.22 -6.11 12.81
CA ALA A 368 -15.49 -6.43 14.21
C ALA A 368 -14.93 -7.80 14.60
N ARG A 369 -15.09 -8.82 13.75
CA ARG A 369 -14.53 -10.16 13.98
C ARG A 369 -13.00 -10.13 14.07
N VAL A 370 -12.34 -9.51 13.09
CA VAL A 370 -10.88 -9.46 13.02
C VAL A 370 -10.31 -8.61 14.17
N ALA A 371 -10.93 -7.47 14.47
CA ALA A 371 -10.50 -6.56 15.53
C ALA A 371 -10.81 -7.04 16.96
N LYS A 372 -11.48 -8.19 17.11
CA LYS A 372 -12.04 -8.71 18.38
C LYS A 372 -13.01 -7.72 19.04
N GLY A 373 -13.73 -6.96 18.23
CA GLY A 373 -14.79 -6.03 18.62
C GLY A 373 -16.17 -6.66 18.55
N LYS A 374 -17.20 -5.81 18.51
CA LYS A 374 -18.60 -6.20 18.31
C LYS A 374 -19.31 -5.19 17.41
N ASP A 375 -20.15 -5.67 16.52
CA ASP A 375 -21.08 -4.87 15.70
C ASP A 375 -22.43 -4.83 16.43
N LEU A 376 -22.62 -3.87 17.34
CA LEU A 376 -23.81 -3.82 18.21
C LEU A 376 -24.72 -2.62 17.95
N ILE A 377 -24.12 -1.42 17.88
CA ILE A 377 -24.86 -0.16 17.83
C ILE A 377 -24.59 0.48 16.48
N PRO A 378 -25.57 0.51 15.55
CA PRO A 378 -25.42 1.21 14.29
C PRO A 378 -24.98 2.65 14.52
N VAL A 379 -23.97 3.09 13.76
CA VAL A 379 -23.48 4.46 13.85
C VAL A 379 -24.48 5.37 13.14
N PRO A 380 -25.12 6.32 13.85
CA PRO A 380 -26.11 7.19 13.26
C PRO A 380 -25.46 8.12 12.24
N LYS A 381 -26.21 8.51 11.20
CA LYS A 381 -25.74 9.44 10.15
C LYS A 381 -25.20 10.78 10.71
N ALA A 382 -25.69 11.20 11.88
CA ALA A 382 -25.20 12.40 12.55
C ALA A 382 -23.70 12.35 12.92
N ALA A 383 -23.14 11.16 13.17
CA ALA A 383 -21.73 11.01 13.53
C ALA A 383 -20.76 11.37 12.37
N PRO A 384 -20.86 10.78 11.17
CA PRO A 384 -20.05 11.20 10.03
C PRO A 384 -20.34 12.66 9.63
N THR A 385 -21.58 13.14 9.76
CA THR A 385 -21.90 14.56 9.51
C THR A 385 -21.18 15.51 10.45
N ALA A 386 -21.05 15.16 11.74
CA ALA A 386 -20.29 15.95 12.68
C ALA A 386 -18.79 16.00 12.31
N LEU A 387 -18.22 14.85 11.90
CA LEU A 387 -16.81 14.71 11.56
C LEU A 387 -16.45 15.35 10.20
N LEU A 388 -17.23 15.09 9.16
CA LEU A 388 -16.93 15.41 7.76
C LEU A 388 -17.80 16.54 7.18
N GLY A 389 -18.82 16.99 7.90
CA GLY A 389 -19.91 17.80 7.34
C GLY A 389 -20.91 16.95 6.55
N GLU A 390 -22.08 17.50 6.21
CA GLU A 390 -23.12 16.78 5.44
C GLU A 390 -22.58 16.26 4.11
N ARG A 391 -21.98 17.16 3.33
CA ARG A 391 -21.40 16.83 2.02
C ARG A 391 -20.36 15.71 2.10
N GLY A 392 -19.43 15.78 3.06
CA GLY A 392 -18.42 14.74 3.23
C GLY A 392 -18.99 13.42 3.74
N ALA A 393 -20.04 13.47 4.57
CA ALA A 393 -20.75 12.26 5.01
C ALA A 393 -21.44 11.56 3.83
N GLU A 394 -22.13 12.30 2.97
CA GLU A 394 -22.81 11.76 1.78
C GLU A 394 -21.83 11.24 0.71
N GLU A 395 -20.76 11.99 0.47
CA GLU A 395 -19.81 11.69 -0.62
C GLU A 395 -18.77 10.62 -0.26
N LEU A 396 -18.52 10.35 1.04
CA LEU A 396 -17.54 9.36 1.48
C LEU A 396 -18.11 8.30 2.42
N ALA A 397 -18.70 8.71 3.54
CA ALA A 397 -19.06 7.78 4.61
C ALA A 397 -20.34 6.97 4.30
N LEU A 398 -21.26 7.56 3.54
CA LEU A 398 -22.55 7.01 3.16
C LEU A 398 -22.63 6.72 1.66
N ALA A 399 -21.52 6.87 0.93
CA ALA A 399 -21.46 6.59 -0.50
C ALA A 399 -21.77 5.10 -0.76
N ASP A 400 -22.54 4.85 -1.81
CA ASP A 400 -22.84 3.52 -2.35
C ASP A 400 -22.08 3.37 -3.67
N GLN A 401 -21.05 2.53 -3.69
CA GLN A 401 -20.19 2.35 -4.87
C GLN A 401 -20.03 0.85 -5.16
N ASN A 402 -20.98 0.31 -5.92
CA ASN A 402 -20.96 -1.08 -6.37
C ASN A 402 -20.06 -1.23 -7.60
N VAL A 403 -18.75 -1.31 -7.37
CA VAL A 403 -17.73 -1.30 -8.43
C VAL A 403 -17.08 -2.67 -8.54
N GLU A 404 -16.81 -3.11 -9.77
CA GLU A 404 -16.01 -4.31 -10.03
C GLU A 404 -14.74 -4.02 -10.86
N PRO A 405 -13.68 -4.83 -10.69
CA PRO A 405 -12.43 -4.65 -11.41
C PRO A 405 -12.42 -5.46 -12.72
N ALA A 406 -13.35 -5.17 -13.64
CA ALA A 406 -13.58 -6.00 -14.82
C ALA A 406 -12.37 -6.03 -15.78
N VAL A 407 -11.64 -4.92 -15.93
CA VAL A 407 -10.38 -4.90 -16.70
C VAL A 407 -9.35 -5.84 -16.08
N LEU A 408 -9.16 -5.80 -14.76
CA LEU A 408 -8.20 -6.66 -14.06
C LEU A 408 -8.61 -8.14 -14.14
N HIS A 409 -9.90 -8.44 -14.02
CA HIS A 409 -10.42 -9.80 -14.21
C HIS A 409 -10.16 -10.34 -15.61
N ARG A 410 -10.47 -9.57 -16.66
CA ARG A 410 -10.20 -9.95 -18.05
C ARG A 410 -8.70 -10.13 -18.30
N ALA A 411 -7.87 -9.32 -17.66
CA ALA A 411 -6.42 -9.41 -17.75
C ALA A 411 -5.83 -10.52 -16.84
N GLY A 412 -6.65 -11.31 -16.14
CA GLY A 412 -6.19 -12.41 -15.29
C GLY A 412 -5.38 -11.96 -14.07
N HIS A 413 -5.67 -10.77 -13.52
CA HIS A 413 -4.98 -10.26 -12.34
C HIS A 413 -5.19 -11.19 -11.14
N ARG A 414 -4.09 -11.59 -10.51
CA ARG A 414 -4.11 -12.31 -9.24
C ARG A 414 -4.10 -11.31 -8.09
N PHE A 415 -5.22 -11.20 -7.39
CA PHE A 415 -5.31 -10.45 -6.14
C PHE A 415 -4.64 -11.22 -5.01
N ARG A 416 -3.91 -10.52 -4.15
CA ARG A 416 -3.33 -11.06 -2.91
C ARG A 416 -4.42 -11.39 -1.91
N HIS A 417 -5.41 -10.51 -1.79
CA HIS A 417 -6.51 -10.66 -0.84
C HIS A 417 -7.83 -10.85 -1.60
N ALA A 418 -8.31 -12.10 -1.66
CA ALA A 418 -9.54 -12.44 -2.36
C ALA A 418 -10.79 -11.91 -1.65
N THR A 419 -10.76 -11.81 -0.31
CA THR A 419 -11.89 -11.31 0.47
C THR A 419 -11.49 -10.10 1.32
N VAL A 420 -12.49 -9.30 1.71
CA VAL A 420 -12.26 -8.17 2.63
C VAL A 420 -11.68 -8.65 3.97
N ARG A 421 -12.05 -9.87 4.39
CA ARG A 421 -11.56 -10.47 5.63
C ARG A 421 -10.07 -10.74 5.57
N ASP A 422 -9.56 -11.25 4.44
CA ASP A 422 -8.14 -11.54 4.26
C ASP A 422 -7.33 -10.23 4.33
N ALA A 423 -7.78 -9.20 3.60
CA ALA A 423 -7.15 -7.88 3.65
C ALA A 423 -7.15 -7.29 5.07
N LEU A 424 -8.27 -7.40 5.80
CA LEU A 424 -8.35 -6.90 7.18
C LEU A 424 -7.45 -7.69 8.13
N LEU A 425 -7.38 -9.02 8.01
CA LEU A 425 -6.45 -9.84 8.80
C LEU A 425 -5.01 -9.39 8.58
N HIS A 426 -4.62 -9.15 7.33
CA HIS A 426 -3.28 -8.67 6.99
C HIS A 426 -2.99 -7.30 7.62
N GLU A 427 -3.88 -6.34 7.41
CA GLU A 427 -3.66 -4.93 7.76
C GLU A 427 -3.80 -4.63 9.26
N VAL A 428 -4.48 -5.48 10.03
CA VAL A 428 -4.55 -5.35 11.50
C VAL A 428 -3.68 -6.37 12.24
N GLY A 429 -2.89 -7.17 11.51
CA GLY A 429 -1.98 -8.16 12.08
C GLY A 429 -2.72 -9.30 12.79
N GLY A 430 -3.77 -9.81 12.18
CA GLY A 430 -4.52 -10.99 12.60
C GLY A 430 -4.14 -12.27 11.84
N GLU A 431 -3.21 -12.20 10.89
CA GLU A 431 -2.75 -13.35 10.12
C GLU A 431 -1.86 -14.30 10.91
N GLU A 432 -1.88 -15.55 10.46
CA GLU A 432 -0.96 -16.59 10.88
C GLU A 432 0.28 -16.59 9.94
N PRO A 433 1.48 -16.84 10.47
CA PRO A 433 2.67 -17.02 9.63
C PRO A 433 2.47 -18.15 8.61
N LEU A 434 3.10 -18.01 7.44
CA LEU A 434 3.12 -19.05 6.42
C LEU A 434 3.97 -20.24 6.87
N THR A 435 3.43 -21.07 7.75
CA THR A 435 4.04 -22.35 8.12
C THR A 435 3.67 -23.38 7.05
N ARG A 436 4.55 -23.62 6.11
CA ARG A 436 4.56 -24.85 5.31
C ARG A 436 5.82 -25.62 5.61
#